data_AF-E8UBG8-F1
#
_entry.id   AF-E8UBG8-F1
#
_cell.length_a   1.000
_cell.length_b   1.000
_cell.length_c   1.000
_cell.angle_alpha   90.00
_cell.angle_beta   90.00
_cell.angle_gamma   90.00
#
_symmetry.space_group_name_H-M   'P 1'
#
loop_
_entity.id
_entity.type
_entity.pdbx_description
1 polymer ?
#
loop_
_entity_poly.entity_id
_entity_poly.type
_entity_poly.pdbx_seq_one_letter_code
_entity_poly.pdbx_strand_id
1 'polypeptide(L)'
;MSAATRDFLTCLLHAEFAALTAALSGVPEGHFGHADDGPRSAAWHAVSALHSAHAALALLGAPTVLPPTPHGPAATLDALQRTSALLLHALRAADDTRFAPERTGDARTVNGLAAFLRALTHHRGQVALMHKENPHDASDLAARSGQHVRPHH
;
A
#
# COMPACT_ATOMS: atom_id res chain seq x y z
N MET A 1 -25.49 -0.70 -1.72
CA MET A 1 -24.54 -0.45 -2.82
C MET A 1 -24.82 -1.48 -3.91
N SER A 2 -24.79 -1.18 -5.21
CA SER A 2 -25.07 -2.25 -6.18
C SER A 2 -23.98 -3.33 -6.16
N ALA A 3 -24.31 -4.58 -6.48
CA ALA A 3 -23.33 -5.66 -6.63
C ALA A 3 -22.22 -5.28 -7.62
N ALA A 4 -22.57 -4.65 -8.74
CA ALA A 4 -21.63 -4.17 -9.75
C ALA A 4 -20.65 -3.12 -9.19
N THR A 5 -21.12 -2.18 -8.35
CA THR A 5 -20.25 -1.20 -7.69
C THR A 5 -19.29 -1.87 -6.72
N ARG A 6 -19.77 -2.86 -5.95
CA ARG A 6 -18.94 -3.64 -5.03
C ARG A 6 -17.84 -4.40 -5.77
N ASP A 7 -18.18 -5.04 -6.88
CA ASP A 7 -17.24 -5.79 -7.71
C ASP A 7 -16.19 -4.86 -8.33
N PHE A 8 -16.63 -3.72 -8.87
CA PHE A 8 -15.72 -2.69 -9.38
C PHE A 8 -14.72 -2.22 -8.32
N LEU A 9 -15.20 -1.87 -7.11
CA LEU A 9 -14.35 -1.44 -6.01
C LEU A 9 -13.40 -2.56 -5.54
N THR A 10 -13.87 -3.80 -5.53
CA THR A 10 -13.04 -4.98 -5.18
C THR A 10 -11.89 -5.13 -6.17
N CYS A 11 -12.18 -5.06 -7.48
CA CYS A 11 -11.17 -5.13 -8.53
C CYS A 11 -10.18 -3.96 -8.44
N LEU A 12 -10.68 -2.74 -8.24
CA LEU A 12 -9.84 -1.55 -8.13
C LEU A 12 -8.91 -1.62 -6.92
N LEU A 13 -9.42 -2.03 -5.75
CA LEU A 13 -8.61 -2.20 -4.55
C LEU A 13 -7.52 -3.25 -4.75
N HIS A 14 -7.88 -4.39 -5.33
CA HIS A 14 -6.92 -5.45 -5.62
C HIS A 14 -5.79 -4.94 -6.53
N ALA A 15 -6.14 -4.21 -7.59
CA ALA A 15 -5.16 -3.64 -8.52
C ALA A 15 -4.25 -2.61 -7.85
N GLU A 16 -4.78 -1.69 -7.04
CA GLU A 16 -3.98 -0.66 -6.37
C GLU A 16 -3.05 -1.25 -5.30
N PHE A 17 -3.50 -2.23 -4.52
CA PHE A 17 -2.62 -2.93 -3.58
C PHE A 17 -1.53 -3.73 -4.31
N ALA A 18 -1.88 -4.48 -5.36
CA ALA A 18 -0.90 -5.22 -6.15
C ALA A 18 0.16 -4.29 -6.75
N ALA A 19 -0.26 -3.14 -7.27
CA ALA A 19 0.65 -2.15 -7.85
C ALA A 19 1.54 -1.47 -6.79
N LEU A 20 1.01 -1.16 -5.59
CA LEU A 20 1.81 -0.65 -4.48
C LEU A 20 2.82 -1.68 -3.99
N THR A 21 2.40 -2.94 -3.80
CA THR A 21 3.28 -4.05 -3.41
C THR A 21 4.40 -4.23 -4.44
N ALA A 22 4.09 -4.25 -5.74
CA ALA A 22 5.09 -4.35 -6.79
C ALA A 22 6.08 -3.17 -6.78
N ALA A 23 5.60 -1.94 -6.59
CA ALA A 23 6.45 -0.76 -6.48
C ALA A 23 7.41 -0.86 -5.28
N LEU A 24 6.92 -1.30 -4.13
CA LEU A 24 7.72 -1.47 -2.91
C LEU A 24 8.72 -2.63 -3.02
N SER A 25 8.36 -3.73 -3.67
CA SER A 25 9.28 -4.85 -3.91
C SER A 25 10.43 -4.48 -4.85
N GLY A 26 10.27 -3.45 -5.67
CA GLY A 26 11.34 -2.91 -6.52
C GLY A 26 12.28 -1.94 -5.79
N VAL A 27 11.99 -1.56 -4.55
CA VAL A 27 12.86 -0.65 -3.78
C VAL A 27 14.01 -1.46 -3.17
N PRO A 28 15.28 -1.12 -3.47
CA PRO A 28 16.42 -1.77 -2.81
C PRO A 28 16.37 -1.58 -1.29
N GLU A 29 16.79 -2.58 -0.52
CA GLU A 29 16.71 -2.54 0.96
C GLU A 29 17.39 -1.30 1.56
N GLY A 30 18.54 -0.89 1.01
CA GLY A 30 19.27 0.31 1.46
C GLY A 30 18.53 1.64 1.21
N HIS A 31 17.52 1.63 0.34
CA HIS A 31 16.72 2.80 -0.03
C HIS A 31 15.28 2.74 0.50
N PHE A 32 14.93 1.67 1.20
CA PHE A 32 13.59 1.51 1.78
C PHE A 32 13.33 2.53 2.89
N GLY A 33 14.38 2.84 3.67
CA GLY A 33 14.32 3.78 4.79
C GLY A 33 13.50 3.27 5.98
N HIS A 34 13.25 4.18 6.91
CA HIS A 34 12.41 3.96 8.09
C HIS A 34 11.11 4.75 7.97
N ALA A 35 10.08 4.29 8.70
CA ALA A 35 8.79 4.96 8.72
C ALA A 35 8.88 6.37 9.35
N ASP A 36 9.88 6.64 10.19
CA ASP A 36 10.05 7.96 10.85
C ASP A 36 10.84 8.96 9.99
N ASP A 37 11.41 8.53 8.86
CA ASP A 37 12.20 9.38 7.95
C ASP A 37 11.32 10.37 7.14
N GLY A 38 10.00 10.34 7.34
CA GLY A 38 9.06 11.25 6.72
C GLY A 38 8.76 10.95 5.25
N PRO A 39 8.14 11.87 4.50
CA PRO A 39 7.59 11.63 3.16
C PRO A 39 8.64 11.43 2.05
N ARG A 40 9.91 11.26 2.42
CA ARG A 40 11.01 10.92 1.50
C ARG A 40 11.44 9.45 1.63
N SER A 41 10.73 8.66 2.41
CA SER A 41 11.00 7.23 2.63
C SER A 41 9.90 6.35 2.03
N ALA A 42 10.31 5.26 1.37
CA ALA A 42 9.38 4.26 0.88
C ALA A 42 8.64 3.58 2.04
N ALA A 43 9.33 3.35 3.17
CA ALA A 43 8.72 2.84 4.39
C ALA A 43 7.64 3.78 4.95
N TRP A 44 7.86 5.11 4.95
CA TRP A 44 6.83 6.07 5.40
C TRP A 44 5.57 5.98 4.53
N HIS A 45 5.73 5.92 3.20
CA HIS A 45 4.59 5.80 2.29
C HIS A 45 3.85 4.48 2.45
N ALA A 46 4.58 3.38 2.65
CA ALA A 46 3.98 2.07 2.85
C ALA A 46 3.22 1.99 4.19
N VAL A 47 3.79 2.52 5.27
CA VAL A 47 3.12 2.61 6.58
C VAL A 47 1.91 3.55 6.54
N SER A 48 2.01 4.68 5.84
CA SER A 48 0.88 5.61 5.66
C SER A 48 -0.27 4.98 4.84
N ALA A 49 0.06 4.18 3.82
CA ALA A 49 -0.91 3.39 3.10
C ALA A 49 -1.58 2.34 4.00
N LEU A 50 -0.82 1.65 4.86
CA LEU A 50 -1.36 0.73 5.86
C LEU A 50 -2.31 1.45 6.83
N HIS A 51 -1.95 2.61 7.35
CA HIS A 51 -2.83 3.38 8.24
C HIS A 51 -4.14 3.78 7.54
N SER A 52 -4.05 4.23 6.28
CA SER A 52 -5.23 4.56 5.48
C SER A 52 -6.13 3.34 5.24
N ALA A 53 -5.52 2.17 5.02
CA ALA A 53 -6.22 0.91 4.86
C ALA A 53 -6.93 0.45 6.15
N HIS A 54 -6.31 0.64 7.31
CA HIS A 54 -6.96 0.37 8.60
C HIS A 54 -8.12 1.34 8.87
N ALA A 55 -7.99 2.62 8.52
CA ALA A 55 -9.11 3.55 8.60
C ALA A 55 -10.29 3.12 7.72
N ALA A 56 -10.01 2.61 6.52
CA ALA A 56 -11.04 2.06 5.63
C ALA A 56 -11.71 0.79 6.21
N LEU A 57 -10.96 -0.09 6.88
CA LEU A 57 -11.52 -1.24 7.60
C LEU A 57 -12.52 -0.81 8.69
N ALA A 58 -12.18 0.24 9.46
CA ALA A 58 -13.07 0.78 10.49
C ALA A 58 -14.37 1.34 9.89
N LEU A 59 -14.29 2.02 8.73
CA LEU A 59 -15.46 2.49 7.99
C LEU A 59 -16.34 1.34 7.51
N LEU A 60 -15.73 0.23 7.11
CA LEU A 60 -16.42 -1.01 6.76
C LEU A 60 -16.84 -1.82 8.00
N GLY A 61 -16.73 -1.26 9.21
CA GLY A 61 -17.11 -1.88 10.48
C GLY A 61 -16.41 -3.19 10.78
N ALA A 62 -15.23 -3.41 10.19
CA ALA A 62 -14.35 -4.51 10.55
C ALA A 62 -13.63 -4.18 11.88
N PRO A 63 -13.33 -5.17 12.72
CA PRO A 63 -12.53 -4.95 13.92
C PRO A 63 -11.13 -4.45 13.53
N THR A 64 -10.78 -3.25 13.96
CA THR A 64 -9.48 -2.64 13.70
C THR A 64 -8.63 -2.63 14.96
N VAL A 65 -7.69 -3.55 15.07
CA VAL A 65 -6.51 -3.38 15.92
C VAL A 65 -5.41 -2.90 15.00
N LEU A 66 -4.83 -1.74 15.28
CA LEU A 66 -3.66 -1.29 14.51
C LEU A 66 -2.53 -2.30 14.76
N PRO A 67 -2.04 -3.01 13.73
CA PRO A 67 -0.88 -3.85 13.90
C PRO A 67 0.33 -3.00 14.27
N PRO A 68 1.34 -3.56 14.95
CA PRO A 68 2.59 -2.87 15.17
C PRO A 68 3.19 -2.42 13.83
N THR A 69 3.83 -1.24 13.83
CA THR A 69 4.50 -0.71 12.64
C THR A 69 5.49 -1.74 12.12
N PRO A 70 5.37 -2.18 10.85
CA PRO A 70 6.30 -3.15 10.30
C PRO A 70 7.69 -2.53 10.13
N HIS A 71 8.72 -3.31 10.44
CA HIS A 71 10.12 -2.89 10.30
C HIS A 71 10.78 -3.63 9.14
N GLY A 72 11.21 -2.86 8.14
CA GLY A 72 11.88 -3.37 6.95
C GLY A 72 10.92 -3.87 5.85
N PRO A 73 11.42 -4.01 4.61
CA PRO A 73 10.60 -4.22 3.42
C PRO A 73 9.77 -5.50 3.47
N ALA A 74 10.36 -6.62 3.89
CA ALA A 74 9.64 -7.90 3.95
C ALA A 74 8.43 -7.85 4.90
N ALA A 75 8.61 -7.30 6.10
CA ALA A 75 7.53 -7.16 7.08
C ALA A 75 6.44 -6.19 6.59
N THR A 76 6.83 -5.12 5.89
CA THR A 76 5.89 -4.15 5.32
C THR A 76 5.06 -4.74 4.19
N LEU A 77 5.67 -5.51 3.29
CA LEU A 77 4.98 -6.19 2.19
C LEU A 77 3.97 -7.21 2.71
N ASP A 78 4.38 -8.02 3.70
CA ASP A 78 3.54 -9.00 4.37
C ASP A 78 2.36 -8.33 5.10
N ALA A 79 2.59 -7.21 5.78
CA ALA A 79 1.51 -6.40 6.36
C ALA A 79 0.53 -5.88 5.30
N LEU A 80 1.02 -5.35 4.17
CA LEU A 80 0.17 -4.87 3.08
C LEU A 80 -0.71 -5.98 2.50
N GLN A 81 -0.13 -7.17 2.28
CA GLN A 81 -0.87 -8.32 1.77
C GLN A 81 -2.00 -8.73 2.73
N ARG A 82 -1.70 -8.86 4.03
CA ARG A 82 -2.73 -9.18 5.03
C ARG A 82 -3.83 -8.12 5.10
N THR A 83 -3.46 -6.85 5.17
CA THR A 83 -4.45 -5.76 5.25
C THR A 83 -5.32 -5.69 3.98
N SER A 84 -4.74 -5.92 2.80
CA SER A 84 -5.50 -5.99 1.55
C SER A 84 -6.53 -7.11 1.56
N ALA A 85 -6.17 -8.30 2.05
CA ALA A 85 -7.07 -9.44 2.15
C ALA A 85 -8.24 -9.15 3.11
N LEU A 86 -7.95 -8.53 4.26
CA LEU A 86 -8.97 -8.11 5.22
C LEU A 86 -9.92 -7.07 4.63
N LEU A 87 -9.41 -6.09 3.89
CA LEU A 87 -10.24 -5.07 3.23
C LEU A 87 -11.17 -5.66 2.19
N LEU A 88 -10.65 -6.57 1.35
CA LEU A 88 -11.45 -7.25 0.33
C LEU A 88 -12.54 -8.11 0.98
N HIS A 89 -12.23 -8.79 2.08
CA HIS A 89 -13.21 -9.54 2.85
C HIS A 89 -14.28 -8.63 3.45
N ALA A 90 -13.87 -7.53 4.11
CA ALA A 90 -14.78 -6.57 4.72
C ALA A 90 -15.70 -5.89 3.69
N LEU A 91 -15.18 -5.54 2.51
CA LEU A 91 -15.96 -4.95 1.43
C LEU A 91 -17.01 -5.92 0.87
N ARG A 92 -16.65 -7.20 0.75
CA ARG A 92 -17.58 -8.26 0.32
C ARG A 92 -18.66 -8.54 1.35
N ALA A 93 -18.30 -8.52 2.63
CA ALA A 93 -19.21 -8.73 3.76
C ALA A 93 -20.06 -7.50 4.10
N ALA A 94 -19.72 -6.32 3.57
CA ALA A 94 -20.44 -5.09 3.85
C ALA A 94 -21.85 -5.14 3.23
N ASP A 95 -22.85 -5.15 4.12
CA ASP A 95 -24.26 -5.09 3.78
C ASP A 95 -24.62 -3.75 3.10
N ASP A 96 -25.62 -3.79 2.22
CA ASP A 96 -26.04 -2.64 1.42
C ASP A 96 -26.61 -1.50 2.24
N THR A 97 -27.06 -1.81 3.46
CA THR A 97 -27.58 -0.88 4.46
C THR A 97 -26.54 0.08 5.05
N ARG A 98 -25.23 -0.17 4.84
CA ARG A 98 -24.11 0.70 5.28
C ARG A 98 -23.73 1.78 4.27
N PHE A 99 -24.41 1.78 3.13
CA PHE A 99 -24.21 2.73 2.03
C PHE A 99 -25.54 3.41 1.66
N ALA A 100 -26.53 3.38 2.55
CA ALA A 100 -27.86 3.91 2.34
C ALA A 100 -27.94 5.38 2.83
N PRO A 101 -28.45 6.31 2.02
CA PRO A 101 -28.34 7.75 2.26
C PRO A 101 -29.01 8.27 3.55
N GLU A 102 -29.84 7.48 4.23
CA GLU A 102 -30.64 7.93 5.38
C GLU A 102 -29.89 7.94 6.72
N ARG A 103 -28.70 7.35 6.80
CA ARG A 103 -27.84 7.50 7.99
C ARG A 103 -26.91 8.67 7.79
N THR A 104 -26.96 9.64 8.70
CA THR A 104 -26.08 10.83 8.78
C THR A 104 -24.57 10.50 8.83
N GLY A 105 -24.18 9.22 8.89
CA GLY A 105 -22.81 8.72 8.76
C GLY A 105 -22.41 8.19 7.36
N ASP A 106 -23.32 7.97 6.42
CA ASP A 106 -23.05 7.17 5.20
C ASP A 106 -22.31 7.94 4.09
N ALA A 107 -22.46 9.27 4.03
CA ALA A 107 -21.59 10.10 3.22
C ALA A 107 -20.11 9.96 3.65
N ARG A 108 -19.82 9.68 4.94
CA ARG A 108 -18.44 9.42 5.40
C ARG A 108 -17.91 8.08 4.91
N THR A 109 -18.76 7.06 4.74
CA THR A 109 -18.31 5.73 4.28
C THR A 109 -17.91 5.76 2.81
N VAL A 110 -18.76 6.30 1.92
CA VAL A 110 -18.44 6.42 0.49
C VAL A 110 -17.32 7.43 0.25
N ASN A 111 -17.38 8.63 0.86
CA ASN A 111 -16.32 9.62 0.71
C ASN A 111 -15.02 9.14 1.36
N GLY A 112 -15.10 8.38 2.46
CA GLY A 112 -13.95 7.79 3.13
C GLY A 112 -13.29 6.70 2.31
N LEU A 113 -14.06 5.84 1.64
CA LEU A 113 -13.51 4.84 0.73
C LEU A 113 -12.88 5.50 -0.52
N ALA A 114 -13.50 6.54 -1.06
CA ALA A 114 -12.92 7.32 -2.16
C ALA A 114 -11.65 8.07 -1.73
N ALA A 115 -11.63 8.65 -0.54
CA ALA A 115 -10.44 9.29 0.04
C ALA A 115 -9.31 8.27 0.26
N PHE A 116 -9.65 7.08 0.76
CA PHE A 116 -8.71 5.98 0.90
C PHE A 116 -8.11 5.55 -0.44
N LEU A 117 -8.93 5.33 -1.47
CA LEU A 117 -8.45 4.99 -2.81
C LEU A 117 -7.50 6.05 -3.37
N ARG A 118 -7.83 7.34 -3.16
CA ARG A 118 -6.96 8.45 -3.54
C ARG A 118 -5.65 8.45 -2.76
N ALA A 119 -5.67 8.17 -1.46
CA ALA A 119 -4.47 8.06 -0.63
C ALA A 119 -3.58 6.90 -1.07
N LEU A 120 -4.16 5.74 -1.38
CA LEU A 120 -3.44 4.56 -1.86
C LEU A 120 -2.75 4.86 -3.21
N THR A 121 -3.49 5.46 -4.13
CA THR A 121 -2.96 5.91 -5.44
C THR A 121 -1.83 6.93 -5.27
N HIS A 122 -1.99 7.89 -4.34
CA HIS A 122 -0.99 8.90 -4.05
C HIS A 122 0.30 8.27 -3.53
N HIS A 123 0.23 7.41 -2.51
CA HIS A 123 1.41 6.74 -1.95
C HIS A 123 2.12 5.85 -2.97
N ARG A 124 1.36 5.10 -3.79
CA ARG A 124 1.91 4.36 -4.93
C ARG A 124 2.67 5.27 -5.89
N GLY A 125 2.09 6.41 -6.25
CA GLY A 125 2.72 7.39 -7.13
C GLY A 125 4.03 7.92 -6.56
N GLN A 126 4.08 8.22 -5.26
CA GLN A 126 5.31 8.67 -4.60
C GLN A 126 6.40 7.60 -4.61
N VAL A 127 6.08 6.36 -4.26
CA VAL A 127 7.04 5.24 -4.31
C VAL A 127 7.56 5.01 -5.74
N ALA A 128 6.69 5.12 -6.74
CA ALA A 128 7.10 4.98 -8.15
C ALA A 128 8.00 6.13 -8.61
N LEU A 129 7.78 7.36 -8.14
CA LEU A 129 8.64 8.51 -8.44
C LEU A 129 10.02 8.37 -7.79
N MET A 130 10.08 7.89 -6.55
CA MET A 130 11.34 7.59 -5.86
C MET A 130 12.22 6.60 -6.63
N HIS A 131 11.60 5.64 -7.31
CA HIS A 131 12.32 4.69 -8.15
C HIS A 131 12.84 5.32 -9.45
N LYS A 132 12.10 6.27 -10.03
CA LYS A 132 12.51 7.00 -11.24
C LYS A 132 13.58 8.05 -10.98
N GLU A 133 13.60 8.66 -9.80
CA GLU A 133 14.57 9.69 -9.40
C GLU A 133 15.91 9.11 -8.95
N ASN A 134 15.99 7.80 -8.68
CA ASN A 134 17.24 7.07 -8.36
C ASN A 134 17.63 6.00 -9.42
N PRO A 135 17.88 6.37 -10.69
CA PRO A 135 18.38 5.42 -11.68
C PRO A 135 19.87 5.06 -11.50
N HIS A 136 20.60 5.80 -10.65
CA HIS A 136 22.06 5.72 -10.59
C HIS A 136 22.64 4.64 -9.67
N ASP A 137 21.92 4.15 -8.65
CA ASP A 137 22.47 3.14 -7.72
C ASP A 137 22.40 1.70 -8.25
N ALA A 138 21.44 1.40 -9.14
CA ALA A 138 21.35 0.08 -9.78
C ALA A 138 22.52 -0.17 -10.75
N SER A 139 23.05 0.90 -11.38
CA SER A 139 24.19 0.82 -12.28
C SER A 139 25.51 0.61 -11.53
N ASP A 140 25.67 1.25 -10.36
CA ASP A 140 26.89 1.12 -9.54
C ASP A 140 27.00 -0.25 -8.85
N LEU A 141 25.88 -0.88 -8.47
CA LEU A 141 25.89 -2.24 -7.93
C LEU A 141 26.23 -3.29 -8.99
N ALA A 142 25.72 -3.12 -10.22
CA ALA A 142 26.05 -3.98 -11.35
C ALA A 142 27.52 -3.82 -11.80
N ALA A 143 28.06 -2.60 -11.76
CA ALA A 143 29.46 -2.31 -12.06
C ALA A 143 30.43 -2.90 -11.03
N ARG A 144 30.10 -2.86 -9.73
CA ARG A 144 30.92 -3.45 -8.67
C ARG A 144 30.90 -4.98 -8.66
N SER A 145 29.78 -5.58 -9.09
CA SER A 145 29.63 -7.04 -9.17
C SER A 145 30.39 -7.68 -10.35
N GLY A 146 30.85 -6.88 -11.32
CA GLY A 146 31.66 -7.35 -12.45
C GLY A 146 33.18 -7.37 -12.21
N GLN A 147 33.68 -6.96 -11.04
CA GLN A 147 35.12 -6.78 -10.78
C GLN A 147 35.77 -7.81 -9.86
N HIS A 148 35.22 -9.02 -9.74
CA HIS A 148 35.83 -10.06 -8.92
C HIS A 148 36.02 -11.41 -9.62
N VAL A 149 36.82 -11.44 -10.70
CA VAL A 149 37.69 -12.60 -11.00
C VAL A 149 38.92 -12.08 -11.76
N ARG A 150 40.06 -11.90 -11.08
CA ARG A 150 41.37 -11.97 -11.75
C ARG A 150 41.87 -13.42 -11.64
N PRO A 151 42.17 -14.11 -12.75
CA PRO A 151 42.81 -15.41 -12.67
C PRO A 151 44.27 -15.19 -12.22
N HIS A 152 44.66 -15.89 -11.16
CA HIS A 152 46.06 -16.04 -10.78
C HIS A 152 46.74 -16.95 -11.80
N HIS A 153 47.74 -16.40 -12.49
CA HIS A 153 48.84 -17.15 -13.11
C HIS A 153 50.15 -16.56 -12.61
#